data_AF-A0A814UQH2-F1
#
_entry.id   AF-A0A814UQH2-F1
#
_cell.length_a   1.000
_cell.length_b   1.000
_cell.length_c   1.000
_cell.angle_alpha   90.00
_cell.angle_beta   90.00
_cell.angle_gamma   90.00
#
_symmetry.space_group_name_H-M   'P 1'
#
loop_
_entity.id
_entity.type
_entity.pdbx_description
1 polymer ?
#
loop_
_entity_poly.entity_id
_entity_poly.type
_entity_poly.pdbx_seq_one_letter_code
_entity_poly.pdbx_strand_id
1 'polypeptide(L)'
;VTEESISFKTTQIFDIDHFQQVFNNAHVCSENGRLEFIADTSPSVGLCHCNTLRCTNCGKKTPVTNFASIDPVKSVQQEPNTLLVIAVATTGISYNATKCIMSTLGLSITSEVAFLHQLHKYYDALHFFAAQKFQQIICELKHKYKKQKQIMNVTISLDGTWKRRGHVSNYGIVFLIHVDSGKCIDYEVLSLLCEKCNIRKATLSSKQFKKWYQKHQPYCQKNFNGTSKSMEKIGTMKLFERSLANGLRYRSMLCDGDSSAYEAIKYYYINKEQQQILGSDEDMHSVDSKDSSGEGSDGEESGGEDLLVIKEDCINHVTKRVMKHLTKLKQEKTQRIPATTTTMKSSTSLSSSKKQPARQQQLLDDNKKWGDGVG
;
A
#
# COMPACT_ATOMS: atom_id res chain seq x y z
N VAL A 1 -31.77 37.30 -25.99
CA VAL A 1 -30.31 37.11 -25.97
C VAL A 1 -30.08 35.63 -26.16
N THR A 2 -29.69 35.28 -27.38
CA THR A 2 -29.39 33.92 -27.83
C THR A 2 -28.36 33.28 -26.90
N GLU A 3 -28.55 32.00 -26.60
CA GLU A 3 -27.52 31.15 -25.98
C GLU A 3 -26.28 31.18 -26.87
N GLU A 4 -25.39 32.14 -26.61
CA GLU A 4 -24.01 32.06 -27.05
C GLU A 4 -23.44 30.80 -26.41
N SER A 5 -23.28 29.78 -27.24
CA SER A 5 -22.45 28.63 -26.97
C SER A 5 -21.12 29.14 -26.43
N ILE A 6 -20.92 29.03 -25.12
CA ILE A 6 -19.61 29.23 -24.49
C ILE A 6 -18.71 28.18 -25.14
N SER A 7 -17.98 28.60 -26.16
CA SER A 7 -16.91 27.83 -26.76
C SER A 7 -15.85 27.68 -25.68
N PHE A 8 -15.95 26.60 -24.90
CA PHE A 8 -14.84 26.16 -24.07
C PHE A 8 -13.70 25.86 -25.05
N LYS A 9 -12.74 26.78 -25.16
CA LYS A 9 -11.48 26.52 -25.84
C LYS A 9 -10.84 25.33 -25.14
N THR A 10 -10.86 24.19 -25.80
CA THR A 10 -10.16 22.99 -25.35
C THR A 10 -8.67 23.21 -25.59
N THR A 11 -7.91 23.28 -24.50
CA THR A 11 -6.45 23.32 -24.53
C THR A 11 -5.94 21.92 -24.89
N GLN A 12 -4.94 21.84 -25.74
CA GLN A 12 -4.26 20.58 -26.08
C GLN A 12 -2.78 20.69 -25.67
N ILE A 13 -2.24 19.62 -25.09
CA ILE A 13 -0.82 19.51 -24.74
C ILE A 13 -0.11 18.78 -25.87
N PHE A 14 1.00 19.34 -26.36
CA PHE A 14 1.86 18.72 -27.36
C PHE A 14 3.24 18.45 -26.77
N ASP A 15 3.78 17.27 -27.07
CA ASP A 15 5.22 17.05 -27.02
C ASP A 15 5.88 17.92 -28.11
N ILE A 16 6.74 18.83 -27.69
CA ILE A 16 7.33 19.84 -28.58
C ILE A 16 8.26 19.21 -29.63
N ASP A 17 8.99 18.17 -29.26
CA ASP A 17 9.94 17.50 -30.15
C ASP A 17 9.20 16.70 -31.20
N HIS A 18 8.16 15.98 -30.79
CA HIS A 18 7.26 15.28 -31.71
C HIS A 18 6.52 16.26 -32.63
N PHE A 19 5.99 17.35 -32.07
CA PHE A 19 5.28 18.36 -32.86
C PHE A 19 6.19 18.95 -33.94
N GLN A 20 7.44 19.28 -33.61
CA GLN A 20 8.43 19.74 -34.59
C GLN A 20 8.67 18.70 -35.70
N GLN A 21 8.80 17.41 -35.36
CA GLN A 21 8.96 16.34 -36.35
C GLN A 21 7.75 16.23 -37.28
N VAL A 22 6.54 16.41 -36.77
CA VAL A 22 5.32 16.40 -37.60
C VAL A 22 5.35 17.52 -38.65
N PHE A 23 5.81 18.73 -38.29
CA PHE A 23 5.95 19.83 -39.26
C PHE A 23 7.08 19.60 -40.27
N ASN A 24 8.21 19.05 -39.84
CA ASN A 24 9.32 18.71 -40.75
C ASN A 24 8.88 17.68 -41.82
N ASN A 25 7.95 16.80 -41.48
CA ASN A 25 7.41 15.77 -42.37
C ASN A 25 6.09 16.18 -43.05
N ALA A 26 5.63 17.42 -42.85
CA ALA A 26 4.37 17.89 -43.42
C ALA A 26 4.48 18.05 -44.95
N HIS A 27 3.33 17.98 -45.63
CA HIS A 27 3.30 18.11 -47.09
C HIS A 27 3.76 19.50 -47.54
N VAL A 28 4.77 19.55 -48.41
CA VAL A 28 5.17 20.75 -49.15
C VAL A 28 4.56 20.71 -50.54
N CYS A 29 3.75 21.71 -50.88
CA CYS A 29 3.07 21.82 -52.17
C CYS A 29 3.93 22.60 -53.17
N SER A 30 4.00 22.14 -54.42
CA SER A 30 4.75 22.79 -55.50
C SER A 30 4.18 24.13 -55.95
N GLU A 31 2.91 24.41 -55.65
CA GLU A 31 2.15 25.56 -56.15
C GLU A 31 1.85 26.60 -55.06
N ASN A 32 2.78 26.85 -54.13
CA ASN A 32 2.62 27.83 -53.04
C ASN A 32 1.37 27.60 -52.16
N GLY A 33 1.10 26.36 -51.77
CA GLY A 33 0.04 26.01 -50.81
C GLY A 33 0.38 26.43 -49.37
N ARG A 34 -0.63 26.88 -48.60
CA ARG A 34 -0.51 27.11 -47.15
C ARG A 34 -0.95 25.86 -46.38
N LEU A 35 -0.33 25.61 -45.24
CA LEU A 35 -0.78 24.58 -44.31
C LEU A 35 -1.77 25.18 -43.32
N GLU A 36 -2.95 24.57 -43.23
CA GLU A 36 -4.00 24.90 -42.29
C GLU A 36 -4.08 23.80 -41.23
N PHE A 37 -4.05 24.18 -39.96
CA PHE A 37 -4.23 23.27 -38.84
C PHE A 37 -5.71 23.13 -38.51
N ILE A 38 -6.21 21.90 -38.64
CA ILE A 38 -7.60 21.53 -38.37
C ILE A 38 -7.58 20.70 -37.09
N ALA A 39 -8.09 21.30 -36.01
CA ALA A 39 -8.27 20.58 -34.76
C ALA A 39 -9.33 19.50 -34.93
N ASP A 40 -9.09 18.31 -34.39
CA ASP A 40 -10.12 17.27 -34.35
C ASP A 40 -11.15 17.64 -33.28
N THR A 41 -12.41 17.78 -33.72
CA THR A 41 -13.56 18.08 -32.87
C THR A 41 -14.28 16.81 -32.41
N SER A 42 -13.78 15.63 -32.74
CA SER A 42 -14.30 14.37 -32.22
C SER A 42 -14.19 14.33 -30.68
N PRO A 43 -15.04 13.54 -30.00
CA PRO A 43 -14.96 13.42 -28.54
C PRO A 43 -13.56 12.94 -28.14
N SER A 44 -12.79 13.84 -27.51
CA SER A 44 -11.40 13.57 -27.14
C SER A 44 -11.32 12.37 -26.19
N VAL A 45 -10.39 11.45 -26.46
CA VAL A 45 -10.08 10.32 -25.57
C VAL A 45 -9.09 10.82 -24.50
N GLY A 46 -9.57 11.67 -23.60
CA GLY A 46 -8.72 12.33 -22.60
C GLY A 46 -7.68 13.25 -23.24
N LEU A 47 -6.41 13.05 -22.89
CA LEU A 47 -5.27 13.85 -23.36
C LEU A 47 -4.76 13.47 -24.75
N CYS A 48 -5.35 12.46 -25.40
CA CYS A 48 -4.93 12.01 -26.73
C CYS A 48 -5.70 12.79 -27.80
N HIS A 49 -4.98 13.50 -28.67
CA HIS A 49 -5.54 14.31 -29.75
C HIS A 49 -4.86 13.97 -31.08
N CYS A 50 -5.67 13.80 -32.14
CA CYS A 50 -5.21 13.54 -33.49
C CYS A 50 -5.79 14.58 -34.46
N ASN A 51 -5.08 15.70 -34.59
CA ASN A 51 -5.46 16.80 -35.48
C ASN A 51 -5.00 16.53 -36.91
N THR A 52 -5.25 17.47 -37.83
CA THR A 52 -4.86 17.35 -39.24
C THR A 52 -4.27 18.64 -39.76
N LEU A 53 -3.13 18.57 -40.45
CA LEU A 53 -2.65 19.63 -41.34
C LEU A 53 -3.20 19.40 -42.74
N ARG A 54 -3.85 20.41 -43.32
CA ARG A 54 -4.38 20.38 -44.69
C ARG A 54 -3.66 21.43 -45.53
N CYS A 55 -3.16 21.03 -46.70
CA CYS A 55 -2.71 22.00 -47.71
C CYS A 55 -3.93 22.66 -48.37
N THR A 56 -3.96 23.99 -48.38
CA THR A 56 -5.08 24.77 -48.95
C THR A 56 -5.16 24.67 -50.48
N ASN A 57 -4.06 24.35 -51.16
CA ASN A 57 -4.02 24.31 -52.62
C ASN A 57 -4.37 22.92 -53.18
N CYS A 58 -3.65 21.88 -52.76
CA CYS A 58 -3.85 20.51 -53.27
C CYS A 58 -4.77 19.64 -52.38
N GLY A 59 -5.18 20.13 -51.21
CA GLY A 59 -6.06 19.40 -50.28
C GLY A 59 -5.41 18.24 -49.53
N LYS A 60 -4.12 17.95 -49.75
CA LYS A 60 -3.42 16.83 -49.10
C LYS A 60 -3.39 17.02 -47.58
N LYS A 61 -3.66 15.93 -46.86
CA LYS A 61 -3.79 15.89 -45.39
C LYS A 61 -2.61 15.15 -44.75
N THR A 62 -2.09 15.70 -43.66
CA THR A 62 -1.07 15.08 -42.80
C THR A 62 -1.64 14.99 -41.38
N PRO A 63 -1.76 13.79 -40.77
CA PRO A 63 -2.17 13.65 -39.38
C PRO A 63 -1.18 14.34 -38.43
N VAL A 64 -1.70 14.98 -37.39
CA VAL A 64 -0.91 15.62 -36.33
C VAL A 64 -1.36 15.09 -34.97
N THR A 65 -0.64 14.09 -34.49
CA THR A 65 -0.83 13.61 -33.12
C THR A 65 -0.05 14.47 -32.15
N ASN A 66 -0.56 14.61 -30.93
CA ASN A 66 0.07 15.45 -29.92
C ASN A 66 1.22 14.76 -29.16
N PHE A 67 1.33 13.43 -29.26
CA PHE A 67 2.44 12.64 -28.75
C PHE A 67 2.85 11.58 -29.78
N ALA A 68 4.14 11.21 -29.80
CA ALA A 68 4.68 10.23 -30.73
C ALA A 68 4.09 8.82 -30.56
N SER A 69 3.68 8.49 -29.34
CA SER A 69 3.05 7.21 -29.01
C SER A 69 1.59 7.08 -29.43
N ILE A 70 1.00 8.12 -30.02
CA ILE A 70 -0.35 8.04 -30.55
C ILE A 70 -0.29 7.59 -32.00
N ASP A 71 -0.91 6.44 -32.28
CA ASP A 71 -1.11 5.95 -33.63
C ASP A 71 -2.40 6.60 -34.20
N PRO A 72 -2.32 7.37 -35.31
CA PRO A 72 -3.48 8.03 -35.91
C PRO A 72 -4.48 7.05 -36.54
N VAL A 73 -4.09 5.78 -36.73
CA VAL A 73 -4.90 4.73 -37.38
C VAL A 73 -5.43 3.72 -36.34
N LYS A 74 -4.67 3.45 -35.27
CA LYS A 74 -5.07 2.50 -34.21
C LYS A 74 -5.65 3.22 -32.99
N SER A 75 -6.89 2.89 -32.65
CA SER A 75 -7.68 3.43 -31.54
C SER A 75 -7.20 3.07 -30.12
N VAL A 76 -5.96 2.60 -29.93
CA VAL A 76 -5.59 1.82 -28.72
C VAL A 76 -4.43 2.40 -27.92
N GLN A 77 -3.77 3.48 -28.35
CA GLN A 77 -2.58 3.96 -27.64
C GLN A 77 -2.92 5.20 -26.79
N GLN A 78 -2.99 4.95 -25.47
CA GLN A 78 -3.44 5.89 -24.44
C GLN A 78 -2.28 6.34 -23.54
N GLU A 79 -1.03 6.29 -24.00
CA GLU A 79 0.13 6.54 -23.12
C GLU A 79 0.01 7.86 -22.33
N PRO A 80 -0.39 9.01 -22.92
CA PRO A 80 -0.59 10.24 -22.15
C PRO A 80 -1.63 10.09 -21.02
N ASN A 81 -2.70 9.33 -21.26
CA ASN A 81 -3.71 9.04 -20.24
C ASN A 81 -3.18 8.06 -19.19
N THR A 82 -2.39 7.07 -19.59
CA THR A 82 -1.72 6.14 -18.67
C THR A 82 -0.74 6.89 -17.76
N LEU A 83 0.06 7.79 -18.32
CA LEU A 83 0.98 8.65 -17.57
C LEU A 83 0.24 9.55 -16.59
N LEU A 84 -0.89 10.13 -17.00
CA LEU A 84 -1.76 10.87 -16.09
C LEU A 84 -2.24 9.99 -14.93
N VAL A 85 -2.73 8.78 -15.21
CA VAL A 85 -3.18 7.83 -14.17
C VAL A 85 -2.06 7.48 -13.21
N ILE A 86 -0.85 7.24 -13.71
CA ILE A 86 0.35 6.96 -12.88
C ILE A 86 0.70 8.18 -12.02
N ALA A 87 0.69 9.39 -12.58
CA ALA A 87 0.96 10.62 -11.84
C ALA A 87 -0.07 10.86 -10.73
N VAL A 88 -1.35 10.65 -11.02
CA VAL A 88 -2.43 10.77 -10.03
C VAL A 88 -2.32 9.70 -8.94
N ALA A 89 -1.99 8.45 -9.31
CA ALA A 89 -1.84 7.35 -8.36
C ALA A 89 -0.64 7.56 -7.41
N THR A 90 0.48 8.03 -7.93
CA THR A 90 1.71 8.28 -7.14
C THR A 90 1.59 9.49 -6.22
N THR A 91 0.81 10.51 -6.62
CA THR A 91 0.54 11.70 -5.80
C THR A 91 -0.60 11.50 -4.80
N GLY A 92 -1.39 10.42 -4.92
CA GLY A 92 -2.54 10.16 -4.07
C GLY A 92 -3.74 11.08 -4.33
N ILE A 93 -3.79 11.72 -5.50
CA ILE A 93 -4.89 12.60 -5.91
C ILE A 93 -6.08 11.75 -6.38
N SER A 94 -7.32 12.21 -6.14
CA SER A 94 -8.52 11.50 -6.59
C SER A 94 -8.87 11.83 -8.04
N TYR A 95 -9.67 10.97 -8.70
CA TYR A 95 -10.19 11.26 -10.04
C TYR A 95 -10.96 12.59 -10.08
N ASN A 96 -11.80 12.88 -9.07
CA ASN A 96 -12.58 14.13 -9.03
C ASN A 96 -11.69 15.37 -8.88
N ALA A 97 -10.64 15.29 -8.05
CA ALA A 97 -9.67 16.37 -7.94
C ALA A 97 -8.89 16.56 -9.26
N THR A 98 -8.50 15.45 -9.91
CA THR A 98 -7.86 15.48 -11.23
C THR A 98 -8.76 16.13 -12.27
N LYS A 99 -10.04 15.76 -12.31
CA LYS A 99 -11.04 16.35 -13.21
C LYS A 99 -11.16 17.85 -12.98
N CYS A 100 -11.20 18.31 -11.73
CA CYS A 100 -11.23 19.74 -11.40
C CYS A 100 -9.98 20.48 -11.91
N ILE A 101 -8.78 19.92 -11.68
CA ILE A 101 -7.52 20.49 -12.19
C ILE A 101 -7.55 20.57 -13.71
N MET A 102 -7.92 19.49 -14.39
CA MET A 102 -7.97 19.44 -15.86
C MET A 102 -8.96 20.45 -16.42
N SER A 103 -10.18 20.51 -15.88
CA SER A 103 -11.18 21.48 -16.30
C SER A 103 -10.74 22.93 -16.07
N THR A 104 -10.01 23.21 -14.98
CA THR A 104 -9.45 24.54 -14.70
C THR A 104 -8.41 24.95 -15.75
N LEU A 105 -7.64 23.99 -16.26
CA LEU A 105 -6.65 24.21 -17.33
C LEU A 105 -7.25 24.17 -18.75
N GLY A 106 -8.56 23.91 -18.87
CA GLY A 106 -9.22 23.70 -20.16
C GLY A 106 -8.80 22.40 -20.86
N LEU A 107 -8.26 21.43 -20.12
CA LEU A 107 -7.80 20.14 -20.63
C LEU A 107 -8.89 19.08 -20.55
N SER A 108 -8.86 18.15 -21.51
CA SER A 108 -9.71 16.97 -21.53
C SER A 108 -9.19 15.87 -20.60
N ILE A 109 -10.10 15.10 -20.00
CA ILE A 109 -9.79 13.93 -19.17
C ILE A 109 -10.58 12.71 -19.67
N THR A 110 -10.01 11.52 -19.53
CA THR A 110 -10.71 10.27 -19.82
C THR A 110 -11.94 10.10 -18.93
N SER A 111 -12.92 9.32 -19.38
CA SER A 111 -14.05 8.95 -18.54
C SER A 111 -13.59 8.26 -17.24
N GLU A 112 -14.40 8.37 -16.19
CA GLU A 112 -14.09 7.76 -14.89
C GLU A 112 -13.89 6.24 -15.01
N VAL A 113 -14.71 5.57 -15.84
CA VAL A 113 -14.60 4.13 -16.08
C VAL A 113 -13.27 3.77 -16.74
N ALA A 114 -12.86 4.52 -17.76
CA ALA A 114 -11.58 4.28 -18.44
C ALA A 114 -10.40 4.58 -17.50
N PHE A 115 -10.48 5.66 -16.72
CA PHE A 115 -9.48 6.02 -15.73
C PHE A 115 -9.30 4.92 -14.67
N LEU A 116 -10.39 4.45 -14.07
CA LEU A 116 -10.36 3.39 -13.05
C LEU A 116 -9.85 2.06 -13.63
N HIS A 117 -10.19 1.75 -14.89
CA HIS A 117 -9.65 0.58 -15.56
C HIS A 117 -8.11 0.64 -15.69
N GLN A 118 -7.57 1.78 -16.11
CA GLN A 118 -6.12 1.97 -16.19
C GLN A 118 -5.47 1.96 -14.81
N LEU A 119 -6.14 2.52 -13.80
CA LEU A 119 -5.66 2.52 -12.43
C LEU A 119 -5.55 1.08 -11.88
N HIS A 120 -6.53 0.23 -12.15
CA HIS A 120 -6.45 -1.20 -11.77
C HIS A 120 -5.30 -1.91 -12.49
N LYS A 121 -5.12 -1.70 -13.80
CA LYS A 121 -3.99 -2.26 -14.55
C LYS A 121 -2.65 -1.85 -13.95
N TYR A 122 -2.52 -0.58 -13.57
CA TYR A 122 -1.32 -0.06 -12.91
C TYR A 122 -1.06 -0.76 -11.57
N TYR A 123 -2.09 -0.91 -10.73
CA TYR A 123 -1.95 -1.63 -9.46
C TYR A 123 -1.63 -3.12 -9.64
N ASP A 124 -2.25 -3.80 -10.61
CA ASP A 124 -1.92 -5.19 -10.93
C ASP A 124 -0.45 -5.34 -11.35
N ALA A 125 0.05 -4.42 -12.17
CA ALA A 125 1.47 -4.38 -12.55
C ALA A 125 2.39 -4.11 -11.35
N LEU A 126 2.00 -3.21 -10.44
CA LEU A 126 2.75 -2.97 -9.19
C LEU A 126 2.77 -4.20 -8.28
N HIS A 127 1.65 -4.91 -8.14
CA HIS A 127 1.56 -6.14 -7.35
C HIS A 127 2.49 -7.22 -7.92
N PHE A 128 2.49 -7.39 -9.24
CA PHE A 128 3.38 -8.32 -9.93
C PHE A 128 4.86 -7.93 -9.75
N PHE A 129 5.19 -6.66 -9.93
CA PHE A 129 6.54 -6.13 -9.72
C PHE A 129 7.04 -6.35 -8.29
N ALA A 130 6.19 -6.08 -7.29
CA ALA A 130 6.52 -6.32 -5.88
C ALA A 130 6.81 -7.80 -5.61
N ALA A 131 5.99 -8.71 -6.13
CA ALA A 131 6.21 -10.15 -6.00
C ALA A 131 7.55 -10.59 -6.64
N GLN A 132 7.86 -10.09 -7.84
CA GLN A 132 9.16 -10.35 -8.47
C GLN A 132 10.33 -9.83 -7.62
N LYS A 133 10.20 -8.62 -7.06
CA LYS A 133 11.24 -8.03 -6.21
C LYS A 133 11.46 -8.83 -4.93
N PHE A 134 10.41 -9.32 -4.30
CA PHE A 134 10.54 -10.19 -3.13
C PHE A 134 11.27 -11.49 -3.46
N GLN A 135 10.89 -12.15 -4.56
CA GLN A 135 11.59 -13.36 -5.01
C GLN A 135 13.07 -13.09 -5.31
N GLN A 136 13.37 -11.96 -5.97
CA GLN A 136 14.74 -11.53 -6.21
C GLN A 136 15.53 -11.38 -4.90
N ILE A 137 14.97 -10.71 -3.89
CA ILE A 137 15.61 -10.52 -2.59
C ILE A 137 15.85 -11.87 -1.90
N ILE A 138 14.88 -12.78 -1.93
CA ILE A 138 15.01 -14.11 -1.34
C ILE A 138 16.13 -14.92 -2.04
N CYS A 139 16.22 -14.87 -3.36
CA CYS A 139 17.30 -15.49 -4.13
C CYS A 139 18.67 -14.91 -3.76
N GLU A 140 18.79 -13.58 -3.66
CA GLU A 140 20.02 -12.88 -3.24
C GLU A 140 20.46 -13.33 -1.84
N LEU A 141 19.52 -13.43 -0.89
CA LEU A 141 19.79 -13.90 0.47
C LEU A 141 20.26 -15.37 0.47
N LYS A 142 19.54 -16.26 -0.23
CA LYS A 142 19.93 -17.69 -0.32
C LYS A 142 21.32 -17.87 -0.93
N HIS A 143 21.67 -17.06 -1.92
CA HIS A 143 23.00 -17.07 -2.52
C HIS A 143 24.07 -16.60 -1.52
N LYS A 144 23.83 -15.47 -0.84
CA LYS A 144 24.76 -14.91 0.17
C LYS A 144 25.08 -15.90 1.29
N TYR A 145 24.10 -16.65 1.77
CA TYR A 145 24.28 -17.64 2.85
C TYR A 145 24.56 -19.07 2.36
N LYS A 146 24.78 -19.28 1.06
CA LYS A 146 25.01 -20.62 0.45
C LYS A 146 23.90 -21.65 0.75
N LYS A 147 22.64 -21.20 0.92
CA LYS A 147 21.46 -22.01 1.27
C LYS A 147 20.46 -22.14 0.10
N GLN A 148 20.94 -22.46 -1.09
CA GLN A 148 20.13 -22.41 -2.32
C GLN A 148 18.96 -23.41 -2.32
N LYS A 149 19.16 -24.61 -1.77
CA LYS A 149 18.15 -25.70 -1.72
C LYS A 149 17.48 -25.89 -0.36
N GLN A 150 17.85 -25.07 0.64
CA GLN A 150 17.37 -25.24 2.02
C GLN A 150 16.41 -24.12 2.40
N ILE A 151 15.52 -24.44 3.34
CA ILE A 151 14.73 -23.42 4.04
C ILE A 151 15.70 -22.59 4.87
N MET A 152 15.65 -21.27 4.68
CA MET A 152 16.53 -20.35 5.36
C MET A 152 15.84 -19.77 6.59
N ASN A 153 16.44 -19.98 7.76
CA ASN A 153 16.04 -19.30 8.98
C ASN A 153 16.43 -17.83 8.90
N VAL A 154 15.50 -16.93 9.18
CA VAL A 154 15.70 -15.48 9.12
C VAL A 154 15.08 -14.77 10.32
N THR A 155 15.64 -13.60 10.64
CA THR A 155 15.08 -12.64 11.58
C THR A 155 14.24 -11.62 10.82
N ILE A 156 13.01 -11.41 11.29
CA ILE A 156 12.03 -10.52 10.65
C ILE A 156 11.59 -9.41 11.60
N SER A 157 11.15 -8.29 11.06
CA SER A 157 10.31 -7.33 11.76
C SER A 157 9.00 -7.18 10.99
N LEU A 158 7.93 -6.87 11.70
CA LEU A 158 6.63 -6.56 11.11
C LEU A 158 6.32 -5.10 11.34
N ASP A 159 5.71 -4.48 10.33
CA ASP A 159 5.15 -3.14 10.46
C ASP A 159 3.83 -3.07 9.70
N GLY A 160 2.92 -2.23 10.19
CA GLY A 160 1.57 -2.12 9.67
C GLY A 160 1.25 -0.69 9.23
N THR A 161 0.46 -0.55 8.17
CA THR A 161 -0.19 0.71 7.85
C THR A 161 -1.70 0.52 7.73
N TRP A 162 -2.45 1.54 8.16
CA TRP A 162 -3.91 1.51 8.23
C TRP A 162 -4.48 2.70 7.50
N LYS A 163 -5.45 2.46 6.62
CA LYS A 163 -6.23 3.54 6.00
C LYS A 163 -7.19 4.09 7.06
N ARG A 164 -6.82 5.16 7.75
CA ARG A 164 -7.61 5.74 8.85
C ARG A 164 -8.70 6.69 8.34
N ARG A 165 -9.93 6.51 8.84
CA ARG A 165 -10.93 7.58 9.04
C ARG A 165 -11.59 7.32 10.40
N GLY A 166 -11.23 8.11 11.42
CA GLY A 166 -11.65 7.89 12.82
C GLY A 166 -10.85 6.80 13.56
N HIS A 167 -11.41 6.26 14.65
CA HIS A 167 -10.77 5.26 15.52
C HIS A 167 -10.78 3.82 14.96
N VAL A 168 -11.39 3.60 13.79
CA VAL A 168 -11.49 2.28 13.13
C VAL A 168 -10.88 2.40 11.74
N SER A 169 -10.15 1.37 11.32
CA SER A 169 -9.62 1.27 9.97
C SER A 169 -10.23 0.09 9.24
N ASN A 170 -10.67 0.34 8.01
CA ASN A 170 -11.29 -0.67 7.16
C ASN A 170 -10.28 -1.49 6.36
N TYR A 171 -9.06 -0.95 6.19
CA TYR A 171 -7.99 -1.57 5.42
C TYR A 171 -6.70 -1.48 6.22
N GLY A 172 -6.04 -2.61 6.39
CA GLY A 172 -4.71 -2.71 6.98
C GLY A 172 -3.77 -3.41 6.00
N ILE A 173 -2.51 -2.99 5.96
CA ILE A 173 -1.45 -3.70 5.25
C ILE A 173 -0.39 -4.03 6.27
N VAL A 174 0.01 -5.29 6.34
CA VAL A 174 1.09 -5.77 7.21
C VAL A 174 2.27 -6.11 6.32
N PHE A 175 3.40 -5.48 6.55
CA PHE A 175 4.66 -5.70 5.84
C PHE A 175 5.58 -6.60 6.66
N LEU A 176 6.27 -7.50 5.97
CA LEU A 176 7.28 -8.37 6.54
C LEU A 176 8.66 -7.95 6.02
N ILE A 177 9.50 -7.51 6.93
CA ILE A 177 10.79 -6.91 6.63
C ILE A 177 11.88 -7.82 7.17
N HIS A 178 12.85 -8.15 6.32
CA HIS A 178 14.02 -8.91 6.73
C HIS A 178 15.03 -7.98 7.41
N VAL A 179 15.31 -8.25 8.70
CA VAL A 179 16.01 -7.31 9.59
C VAL A 179 17.41 -6.95 9.07
N ASP A 180 18.24 -7.94 8.73
CA ASP A 180 19.62 -7.67 8.32
C ASP A 180 19.73 -6.84 7.04
N SER A 181 18.73 -6.96 6.15
CA SER A 181 18.74 -6.24 4.88
C SER A 181 17.95 -4.92 4.91
N GLY A 182 17.06 -4.75 5.88
CA GLY A 182 16.06 -3.68 5.90
C GLY A 182 15.06 -3.72 4.73
N LYS A 183 15.03 -4.79 3.92
CA LYS A 183 14.14 -4.91 2.75
C LYS A 183 12.84 -5.62 3.12
N CYS A 184 11.73 -5.13 2.58
CA CYS A 184 10.45 -5.84 2.60
C CYS A 184 10.53 -7.09 1.70
N ILE A 185 10.09 -8.23 2.21
CA ILE A 185 10.13 -9.53 1.52
C ILE A 185 8.76 -10.20 1.38
N ASP A 186 7.74 -9.67 2.04
CA ASP A 186 6.34 -10.09 1.88
C ASP A 186 5.39 -9.02 2.47
N TYR A 187 4.11 -9.02 2.09
CA TYR A 187 3.06 -8.22 2.74
C TYR A 187 1.69 -8.90 2.64
N GLU A 188 0.79 -8.59 3.57
CA GLU A 188 -0.60 -9.00 3.55
C GLU A 188 -1.53 -7.80 3.59
N VAL A 189 -2.47 -7.73 2.63
CA VAL A 189 -3.53 -6.72 2.62
C VAL A 189 -4.78 -7.30 3.27
N LEU A 190 -5.27 -6.65 4.32
CA LEU A 190 -6.49 -7.02 5.02
C LEU A 190 -7.58 -5.97 4.81
N SER A 191 -8.80 -6.44 4.59
CA SER A 191 -9.96 -5.58 4.42
C SER A 191 -11.17 -6.11 5.20
N LEU A 192 -11.80 -5.19 5.94
CA LEU A 192 -13.08 -5.42 6.62
C LEU A 192 -14.29 -5.20 5.72
N LEU A 193 -14.08 -4.65 4.52
CA LEU A 193 -15.17 -4.29 3.62
C LEU A 193 -14.92 -4.73 2.18
N CYS A 194 -16.02 -4.90 1.47
CA CYS A 194 -16.02 -5.02 0.03
C CYS A 194 -17.05 -4.01 -0.48
N GLU A 195 -16.61 -3.05 -1.29
CA GLU A 195 -17.48 -1.96 -1.72
C GLU A 195 -18.65 -2.49 -2.58
N LYS A 196 -18.37 -3.51 -3.42
CA LYS A 196 -19.41 -4.21 -4.18
C LYS A 196 -20.45 -4.84 -3.25
N CYS A 197 -20.03 -5.43 -2.12
CA CYS A 197 -20.95 -5.95 -1.12
C CYS A 197 -21.79 -4.84 -0.48
N ASN A 198 -21.19 -3.70 -0.12
CA ASN A 198 -21.90 -2.57 0.49
C ASN A 198 -22.99 -2.04 -0.44
N ILE A 199 -22.64 -1.75 -1.70
CA ILE A 199 -23.57 -1.25 -2.72
C ILE A 199 -24.71 -2.25 -2.95
N ARG A 200 -24.38 -3.54 -3.11
CA ARG A 200 -25.40 -4.57 -3.38
C ARG A 200 -26.29 -4.85 -2.20
N LYS A 201 -25.77 -4.74 -0.97
CA LYS A 201 -26.57 -4.86 0.24
C LYS A 201 -27.53 -3.68 0.41
N ALA A 202 -27.16 -2.48 -0.06
CA ALA A 202 -28.02 -1.30 -0.04
C ALA A 202 -29.10 -1.30 -1.15
N THR A 203 -28.84 -1.98 -2.27
CA THR A 203 -29.71 -1.92 -3.47
C THR A 203 -30.59 -3.15 -3.68
N LEU A 204 -30.24 -4.32 -3.11
CA LEU A 204 -30.97 -5.56 -3.29
C LEU A 204 -31.74 -5.96 -2.02
N SER A 205 -32.89 -6.63 -2.19
CA SER A 205 -33.55 -7.31 -1.08
C SER A 205 -32.68 -8.43 -0.49
N SER A 206 -32.92 -8.82 0.77
CA SER A 206 -32.14 -9.85 1.48
C SER A 206 -32.02 -11.17 0.69
N LYS A 207 -33.10 -11.62 0.03
CA LYS A 207 -33.12 -12.85 -0.77
C LYS A 207 -32.28 -12.73 -2.04
N GLN A 208 -32.37 -11.58 -2.73
CA GLN A 208 -31.57 -11.30 -3.93
C GLN A 208 -30.10 -11.15 -3.60
N PHE A 209 -29.77 -10.47 -2.49
CA PHE A 209 -28.40 -10.33 -2.02
C PHE A 209 -27.76 -11.69 -1.73
N LYS A 210 -28.46 -12.60 -1.03
CA LYS A 210 -27.93 -13.95 -0.74
C LYS A 210 -27.57 -14.72 -2.01
N LYS A 211 -28.44 -14.69 -3.03
CA LYS A 211 -28.19 -15.33 -4.34
C LYS A 211 -27.01 -14.69 -5.08
N TRP A 212 -26.90 -13.37 -5.04
CA TRP A 212 -25.78 -12.65 -5.65
C TRP A 212 -24.46 -12.94 -4.92
N TYR A 213 -24.47 -12.92 -3.58
CA TYR A 213 -23.28 -13.12 -2.75
C TYR A 213 -22.66 -14.49 -2.94
N GLN A 214 -23.47 -15.54 -3.13
CA GLN A 214 -22.96 -16.89 -3.46
C GLN A 214 -22.06 -16.89 -4.71
N LYS A 215 -22.39 -16.07 -5.72
CA LYS A 215 -21.55 -15.92 -6.92
C LYS A 215 -20.37 -14.96 -6.72
N HIS A 216 -20.51 -14.01 -5.79
CA HIS A 216 -19.50 -12.99 -5.53
C HIS A 216 -18.45 -13.39 -4.49
N GLN A 217 -18.73 -14.37 -3.62
CA GLN A 217 -17.85 -14.82 -2.55
C GLN A 217 -16.38 -15.02 -2.98
N PRO A 218 -16.05 -15.70 -4.10
CA PRO A 218 -14.64 -15.85 -4.52
C PRO A 218 -13.96 -14.55 -4.96
N TYR A 219 -14.74 -13.50 -5.26
CA TYR A 219 -14.26 -12.18 -5.66
C TYR A 219 -14.43 -11.12 -4.56
N CYS A 220 -14.84 -11.54 -3.37
CA CYS A 220 -15.11 -10.63 -2.27
C CYS A 220 -13.78 -10.07 -1.74
N GLN A 221 -13.67 -8.74 -1.74
CA GLN A 221 -12.47 -8.07 -1.23
C GLN A 221 -12.40 -8.07 0.30
N LYS A 222 -13.51 -8.36 1.00
CA LYS A 222 -13.49 -8.52 2.46
C LYS A 222 -12.87 -9.88 2.78
N ASN A 223 -11.68 -9.85 3.38
CA ASN A 223 -10.89 -11.05 3.69
C ASN A 223 -10.57 -11.19 5.18
N PHE A 224 -11.12 -10.31 6.02
CA PHE A 224 -10.91 -10.31 7.46
C PHE A 224 -12.22 -10.04 8.22
N ASN A 225 -12.41 -10.73 9.33
CA ASN A 225 -13.49 -10.52 10.29
C ASN A 225 -12.86 -10.28 11.66
N GLY A 226 -13.00 -9.07 12.20
CA GLY A 226 -12.49 -8.73 13.52
C GLY A 226 -12.29 -7.23 13.69
N THR A 227 -11.49 -6.84 14.68
CA THR A 227 -11.19 -5.42 14.95
C THR A 227 -9.99 -4.94 14.14
N SER A 228 -9.91 -3.64 13.88
CA SER A 228 -8.73 -3.04 13.23
C SER A 228 -7.43 -3.32 14.00
N LYS A 229 -7.50 -3.39 15.34
CA LYS A 229 -6.35 -3.72 16.21
C LYS A 229 -5.82 -5.13 15.99
N SER A 230 -6.69 -6.09 15.68
CA SER A 230 -6.30 -7.48 15.44
C SER A 230 -5.83 -7.75 14.00
N MET A 231 -5.87 -6.76 13.11
CA MET A 231 -5.41 -6.93 11.73
C MET A 231 -3.93 -7.30 11.66
N GLU A 232 -3.08 -6.65 12.47
CA GLU A 232 -1.65 -6.97 12.47
C GLU A 232 -1.39 -8.43 12.83
N LYS A 233 -2.03 -8.91 13.92
CA LYS A 233 -1.98 -10.32 14.31
C LYS A 233 -2.42 -11.27 13.19
N ILE A 234 -3.55 -11.02 12.55
CA ILE A 234 -4.04 -11.92 11.49
C ILE A 234 -3.18 -11.83 10.23
N GLY A 235 -2.72 -10.64 9.86
CA GLY A 235 -1.83 -10.46 8.71
C GLY A 235 -0.51 -11.19 8.94
N THR A 236 0.02 -11.13 10.17
CA THR A 236 1.18 -11.90 10.61
C THR A 236 0.95 -13.40 10.42
N MET A 237 -0.16 -13.96 10.90
CA MET A 237 -0.45 -15.39 10.73
C MET A 237 -0.47 -15.81 9.25
N LYS A 238 -1.10 -15.02 8.38
CA LYS A 238 -1.13 -15.27 6.93
C LYS A 238 0.24 -15.19 6.24
N LEU A 239 1.11 -14.32 6.72
CA LEU A 239 2.50 -14.25 6.27
C LEU A 239 3.28 -15.51 6.66
N PHE A 240 3.05 -16.01 7.88
CA PHE A 240 3.66 -17.26 8.36
C PHE A 240 3.15 -18.49 7.60
N GLU A 241 1.89 -18.52 7.19
CA GLU A 241 1.29 -19.62 6.40
C GLU A 241 2.09 -19.99 5.15
N ARG A 242 2.53 -18.97 4.41
CA ARG A 242 3.28 -19.12 3.15
C ARG A 242 4.81 -19.05 3.30
N SER A 243 5.32 -18.86 4.52
CA SER A 243 6.76 -18.71 4.78
C SER A 243 7.61 -19.85 4.19
N LEU A 244 7.27 -21.10 4.51
CA LEU A 244 8.02 -22.28 4.06
C LEU A 244 7.94 -22.47 2.54
N ALA A 245 6.79 -22.15 1.93
CA ALA A 245 6.62 -22.19 0.47
C ALA A 245 7.50 -21.14 -0.23
N ASN A 246 7.72 -20.00 0.42
CA ASN A 246 8.68 -18.97 -0.01
C ASN A 246 10.14 -19.39 0.29
N GLY A 247 10.37 -20.56 0.90
CA GLY A 247 11.69 -21.08 1.26
C GLY A 247 12.34 -20.37 2.45
N LEU A 248 11.55 -19.72 3.30
CA LEU A 248 11.99 -19.02 4.50
C LEU A 248 11.32 -19.59 5.76
N ARG A 249 12.05 -19.61 6.87
CA ARG A 249 11.48 -19.86 8.20
C ARG A 249 11.78 -18.65 9.07
N TYR A 250 10.73 -18.02 9.58
CA TYR A 250 10.83 -16.82 10.41
C TYR A 250 11.20 -17.25 11.84
N ARG A 251 12.50 -17.38 12.11
CA ARG A 251 13.01 -17.96 13.37
C ARG A 251 12.94 -16.98 14.52
N SER A 252 13.24 -15.70 14.27
CA SER A 252 13.08 -14.66 15.26
C SER A 252 12.31 -13.46 14.72
N MET A 253 11.58 -12.81 15.62
CA MET A 253 10.77 -11.64 15.33
C MET A 253 11.24 -10.51 16.23
N LEU A 254 11.75 -9.45 15.60
CA LEU A 254 12.06 -8.20 16.25
C LEU A 254 10.76 -7.44 16.49
N CYS A 255 10.37 -7.35 17.76
CA CYS A 255 9.12 -6.73 18.18
C CYS A 255 9.38 -5.41 18.89
N ASP A 256 8.36 -4.56 18.86
CA ASP A 256 8.26 -3.43 19.74
C ASP A 256 7.67 -3.85 21.11
N GLY A 257 7.23 -2.90 21.92
CA GLY A 257 6.64 -3.19 23.22
C GLY A 257 5.32 -3.98 23.16
N ASP A 258 4.56 -3.90 22.06
CA ASP A 258 3.36 -4.70 21.83
C ASP A 258 3.78 -6.07 21.28
N SER A 259 3.20 -7.13 21.84
CA SER A 259 3.56 -8.51 21.51
C SER A 259 2.37 -9.33 21.06
N SER A 260 1.22 -8.70 20.83
CA SER A 260 -0.01 -9.40 20.45
C SER A 260 0.13 -10.23 19.15
N ALA A 261 0.90 -9.73 18.17
CA ALA A 261 1.24 -10.47 16.96
C ALA A 261 2.19 -11.64 17.25
N TYR A 262 3.25 -11.42 18.04
CA TYR A 262 4.21 -12.47 18.44
C TYR A 262 3.53 -13.62 19.19
N GLU A 263 2.68 -13.32 20.17
CA GLU A 263 1.97 -14.35 20.93
C GLU A 263 1.10 -15.26 20.03
N ALA A 264 0.68 -14.76 18.87
CA ALA A 264 -0.09 -15.55 17.90
C ALA A 264 0.77 -16.53 17.10
N ILE A 265 2.06 -16.24 16.92
CA ILE A 265 2.96 -17.02 16.05
C ILE A 265 4.07 -17.77 16.81
N LYS A 266 4.19 -17.54 18.13
CA LYS A 266 5.22 -18.16 18.98
C LYS A 266 5.37 -19.66 18.76
N TYR A 267 4.25 -20.39 18.69
CA TYR A 267 4.20 -21.84 18.51
C TYR A 267 3.84 -22.27 17.08
N TYR A 268 3.90 -21.36 16.09
CA TYR A 268 3.38 -21.60 14.75
C TYR A 268 3.99 -22.84 14.07
N TYR A 269 5.33 -22.94 14.03
CA TYR A 269 5.99 -24.05 13.34
C TYR A 269 5.86 -25.38 14.09
N ILE A 270 5.85 -25.36 15.42
CA ILE A 270 5.59 -26.54 16.26
C ILE A 270 4.21 -27.11 15.94
N ASN A 271 3.18 -26.25 15.97
CA ASN A 271 1.81 -26.67 15.67
C ASN A 271 1.66 -27.20 14.23
N LYS A 272 2.38 -26.60 13.27
CA LYS A 272 2.35 -27.01 11.87
C LYS A 272 2.96 -28.41 11.66
N GLU A 273 4.05 -28.71 12.35
CA GLU A 273 4.69 -30.04 12.30
C GLU A 273 3.79 -31.10 12.95
N GLN A 274 3.21 -30.83 14.12
CA GLN A 274 2.27 -31.74 14.77
C GLN A 274 1.06 -32.08 13.89
N GLN A 275 0.52 -31.11 13.15
CA GLN A 275 -0.58 -31.34 12.20
C GLN A 275 -0.17 -32.23 11.03
N GLN A 276 1.09 -32.17 10.58
CA GLN A 276 1.59 -33.05 9.52
C GLN A 276 1.73 -34.49 10.00
N ILE A 277 2.22 -34.69 11.23
CA ILE A 277 2.34 -36.01 11.86
C ILE A 277 0.95 -36.64 12.09
N LEU A 278 0.02 -35.89 12.68
CA LEU A 278 -1.34 -36.38 12.93
C LEU A 278 -2.14 -36.60 11.63
N GLY A 279 -1.88 -35.81 10.59
CA GLY A 279 -2.51 -35.98 9.28
C GLY A 279 -1.97 -37.14 8.45
N SER A 280 -0.77 -37.64 8.75
CA SER A 280 -0.20 -38.83 8.08
C SER A 280 -0.70 -40.16 8.65
N ASP A 281 -1.26 -40.17 9.87
CA ASP A 281 -1.77 -41.40 10.50
C ASP A 281 -3.20 -41.77 10.02
N GLU A 282 -3.98 -40.83 9.46
CA GLU A 282 -5.32 -41.13 8.94
C GLU A 282 -5.32 -41.81 7.56
N ASP A 283 -4.18 -41.84 6.86
CA ASP A 283 -4.02 -42.47 5.53
C ASP A 283 -3.44 -43.91 5.58
N MET A 284 -3.20 -44.48 6.77
CA MET A 284 -2.61 -45.82 6.93
C MET A 284 -3.62 -46.87 7.46
N HIS A 285 -4.71 -47.06 6.74
CA HIS A 285 -5.53 -48.27 6.84
C HIS A 285 -5.71 -48.92 5.46
N SER A 286 -4.66 -49.57 4.95
CA SER A 286 -4.78 -50.89 4.33
C SER A 286 -3.41 -51.55 4.08
N VAL A 287 -3.37 -52.85 4.38
CA VAL A 287 -2.45 -53.90 3.90
C VAL A 287 -1.17 -54.18 4.72
N ASP A 288 -1.35 -55.21 5.55
CA ASP A 288 -0.52 -56.39 5.83
C ASP A 288 0.91 -56.28 6.39
N SER A 289 1.01 -56.85 7.58
CA SER A 289 2.17 -57.40 8.27
C SER A 289 3.19 -58.07 7.35
N LYS A 290 4.46 -57.69 7.50
CA LYS A 290 5.59 -58.62 7.48
C LYS A 290 6.81 -58.05 8.20
N ASP A 291 7.25 -58.82 9.18
CA ASP A 291 8.49 -58.64 9.93
C ASP A 291 9.72 -58.56 9.01
N SER A 292 10.65 -57.66 9.31
CA SER A 292 12.06 -58.02 9.41
C SER A 292 12.88 -56.94 10.11
N SER A 293 13.68 -57.43 11.04
CA SER A 293 14.67 -56.79 11.90
C SER A 293 15.80 -56.09 11.14
N GLY A 294 16.30 -54.98 11.71
CA GLY A 294 17.73 -54.66 11.61
C GLY A 294 18.10 -53.17 11.67
N GLU A 295 18.87 -52.86 12.71
CA GLU A 295 19.92 -51.83 12.80
C GLU A 295 19.50 -50.37 13.09
N GLY A 296 19.75 -50.02 14.35
CA GLY A 296 19.69 -48.66 14.88
C GLY A 296 20.74 -47.77 14.22
N SER A 297 20.27 -46.62 13.77
CA SER A 297 21.10 -45.43 13.64
C SER A 297 20.61 -44.44 14.68
N ASP A 298 21.54 -43.95 15.49
CA ASP A 298 21.29 -43.04 16.60
C ASP A 298 20.59 -41.77 16.09
N GLY A 299 19.27 -41.72 16.31
CA GLY A 299 18.49 -40.52 16.12
C GLY A 299 18.75 -39.56 17.26
N GLU A 300 19.45 -38.46 16.98
CA GLU A 300 19.44 -37.28 17.84
C GLU A 300 17.99 -36.81 18.02
N GLU A 301 17.38 -37.12 19.15
CA GLU A 301 16.16 -36.48 19.64
C GLU A 301 16.46 -35.00 19.94
N SER A 302 16.34 -34.13 18.93
CA SER A 302 16.39 -32.67 19.09
C SER A 302 15.14 -32.01 18.49
N GLY A 303 13.94 -32.45 18.89
CA GLY A 303 12.72 -32.23 18.10
C GLY A 303 11.79 -31.08 18.51
N GLY A 304 12.19 -30.09 19.32
CA GLY A 304 11.24 -29.07 19.82
C GLY A 304 11.72 -27.62 19.88
N GLU A 305 12.97 -27.39 20.30
CA GLU A 305 13.46 -26.03 20.56
C GLU A 305 13.76 -25.23 19.29
N ASP A 306 14.10 -25.93 18.19
CA ASP A 306 14.47 -25.33 16.89
C ASP A 306 13.29 -24.78 16.07
N LEU A 307 12.05 -25.01 16.52
CA LEU A 307 10.83 -24.54 15.83
C LEU A 307 10.09 -23.41 16.57
N LEU A 308 10.43 -23.13 17.83
CA LEU A 308 9.85 -22.00 18.57
C LEU A 308 10.23 -20.64 17.97
N VAL A 309 9.28 -19.74 17.69
CA VAL A 309 9.66 -18.40 17.24
C VAL A 309 10.23 -17.60 18.42
N ILE A 310 11.42 -17.02 18.24
CA ILE A 310 12.12 -16.25 19.27
C ILE A 310 11.70 -14.78 19.18
N LYS A 311 11.31 -14.19 20.31
CA LYS A 311 11.09 -12.74 20.40
C LYS A 311 12.42 -12.02 20.64
N GLU A 312 12.71 -11.03 19.80
CA GLU A 312 13.79 -10.08 20.02
C GLU A 312 13.22 -8.70 20.36
N ASP A 313 13.88 -7.98 21.27
CA ASP A 313 13.48 -6.63 21.67
C ASP A 313 14.27 -5.58 20.88
N CYS A 314 13.58 -4.58 20.33
CA CYS A 314 14.23 -3.42 19.71
C CYS A 314 15.07 -2.62 20.73
N ILE A 315 16.31 -2.23 20.37
CA ILE A 315 17.24 -1.44 21.21
C ILE A 315 16.58 -0.17 21.77
N ASN A 316 15.81 0.54 20.94
CA ASN A 316 15.10 1.75 21.37
C ASN A 316 14.03 1.43 22.42
N HIS A 317 13.38 0.27 22.34
CA HIS A 317 12.41 -0.19 23.32
C HIS A 317 13.09 -0.61 24.63
N VAL A 318 14.21 -1.32 24.56
CA VAL A 318 15.03 -1.64 25.73
C VAL A 318 15.44 -0.35 26.45
N THR A 319 15.95 0.62 25.70
CA THR A 319 16.38 1.93 26.24
C THR A 319 15.21 2.67 26.91
N LYS A 320 14.05 2.76 26.24
CA LYS A 320 12.83 3.36 26.84
C LYS A 320 12.40 2.64 28.12
N ARG A 321 12.46 1.31 28.15
CA ARG A 321 12.07 0.49 29.31
C ARG A 321 13.01 0.72 30.49
N VAL A 322 14.32 0.71 30.24
CA VAL A 322 15.35 1.01 31.24
C VAL A 322 15.18 2.42 31.80
N MET A 323 15.02 3.43 30.93
CA MET A 323 14.82 4.81 31.36
C MET A 323 13.54 4.99 32.18
N LYS A 324 12.44 4.34 31.80
CA LYS A 324 11.19 4.34 32.57
C LYS A 324 11.38 3.71 33.95
N HIS A 325 12.11 2.59 34.02
CA HIS A 325 12.41 1.91 35.29
C HIS A 325 13.29 2.78 36.20
N LEU A 326 14.36 3.38 35.67
CA LEU A 326 15.22 4.32 36.40
C LEU A 326 14.45 5.54 36.90
N THR A 327 13.53 6.08 36.09
CA THR A 327 12.67 7.21 36.48
C THR A 327 11.75 6.83 37.64
N LYS A 328 11.15 5.62 37.60
CA LYS A 328 10.32 5.10 38.69
C LYS A 328 11.13 4.93 39.98
N LEU A 329 12.33 4.33 39.89
CA LEU A 329 13.23 4.19 41.03
C LEU A 329 13.67 5.54 41.61
N LYS A 330 13.89 6.55 40.76
CA LYS A 330 14.20 7.92 41.20
C LYS A 330 13.02 8.55 41.95
N GLN A 331 11.80 8.37 41.46
CA GLN A 331 10.59 8.84 42.14
C GLN A 331 10.38 8.14 43.49
N GLU A 332 10.55 6.82 43.54
CA GLU A 332 10.47 6.02 44.76
C GLU A 332 11.56 6.41 45.78
N LYS A 333 12.81 6.65 45.33
CA LYS A 333 13.87 7.17 46.21
C LYS A 333 13.60 8.59 46.69
N THR A 334 13.04 9.46 45.85
CA THR A 334 12.68 10.84 46.23
C THR A 334 11.56 10.85 47.28
N GLN A 335 10.63 9.89 47.22
CA GLN A 335 9.57 9.71 48.22
C GLN A 335 10.08 9.06 49.53
N ARG A 336 11.20 8.32 49.49
CA ARG A 336 11.80 7.64 50.65
C ARG A 336 12.82 8.47 51.42
N ILE A 337 13.20 9.66 50.95
CA ILE A 337 14.02 10.60 51.72
C ILE A 337 13.06 11.46 52.55
N PRO A 338 12.95 11.27 53.88
CA PRO A 338 12.18 12.19 54.70
C PRO A 338 12.86 13.57 54.62
N ALA A 339 12.07 14.59 54.29
CA ALA A 339 12.52 15.97 54.35
C ALA A 339 12.94 16.27 55.80
N THR A 340 14.25 16.27 56.05
CA THR A 340 14.78 16.77 57.33
C THR A 340 14.67 18.28 57.27
N THR A 341 13.57 18.81 57.78
CA THR A 341 13.30 20.24 57.87
C THR A 341 14.30 20.88 58.83
N THR A 342 15.39 21.42 58.28
CA THR A 342 16.22 22.36 59.04
C THR A 342 15.68 23.76 58.77
N THR A 343 14.86 24.24 59.69
CA THR A 343 14.36 25.61 59.70
C THR A 343 15.52 26.56 60.01
N MET A 344 16.08 27.21 58.99
CA MET A 344 16.78 28.48 59.18
C MET A 344 15.99 29.57 58.48
N LYS A 345 15.39 30.45 59.29
CA LYS A 345 14.85 31.73 58.85
C LYS A 345 16.04 32.63 58.48
N SER A 346 16.12 33.04 57.22
CA SER A 346 16.83 34.27 56.85
C SER A 346 16.07 34.97 55.74
N SER A 347 15.52 36.12 56.11
CA SER A 347 14.88 37.12 55.28
C SER A 347 15.85 37.73 54.27
N THR A 348 15.54 37.64 52.98
CA THR A 348 15.81 38.71 52.02
C THR A 348 14.93 38.58 50.79
N SER A 349 14.25 39.68 50.47
CA SER A 349 13.38 39.91 49.33
C SER A 349 14.14 39.97 48.01
N LEU A 350 13.69 39.25 46.98
CA LEU A 350 13.83 39.68 45.58
C LEU A 350 12.73 39.04 44.71
N SER A 351 12.04 39.93 44.00
CA SER A 351 10.97 39.66 43.04
C SER A 351 11.47 38.90 41.81
N SER A 352 10.72 37.89 41.36
CA SER A 352 10.74 37.50 39.94
C SER A 352 9.35 37.04 39.48
N SER A 353 8.73 37.88 38.68
CA SER A 353 7.52 37.64 37.90
C SER A 353 7.57 36.35 37.09
N LYS A 354 6.62 35.43 37.29
CA LYS A 354 6.29 34.40 36.29
C LYS A 354 5.35 35.00 35.23
N LYS A 355 5.94 35.61 34.20
CA LYS A 355 5.25 35.77 32.91
C LYS A 355 5.20 34.40 32.24
N GLN A 356 4.02 33.81 32.13
CA GLN A 356 3.77 32.81 31.10
C GLN A 356 3.76 33.53 29.73
N PRO A 357 4.40 33.00 28.68
CA PRO A 357 4.32 33.60 27.37
C PRO A 357 2.90 33.40 26.80
N ALA A 358 2.17 34.50 26.67
CA ALA A 358 0.80 34.62 26.18
C ALA A 358 0.60 34.25 24.68
N ARG A 359 1.46 33.41 24.10
CA ARG A 359 1.40 33.02 22.68
C ARG A 359 0.93 31.57 22.45
N GLN A 360 0.72 30.79 23.51
CA GLN A 360 0.25 29.40 23.39
C GLN A 360 -1.22 29.19 23.79
N GLN A 361 -1.87 30.16 24.45
CA GLN A 361 -3.31 30.12 24.72
C GLN A 361 -4.15 30.58 23.51
N GLN A 362 -3.64 31.52 22.71
CA GLN A 362 -4.42 32.11 21.61
C GLN A 362 -4.61 31.18 20.40
N LEU A 363 -3.76 30.15 20.24
CA LEU A 363 -3.87 29.16 19.14
C LEU A 363 -4.82 27.98 19.45
N LEU A 364 -5.28 27.85 20.70
CA LEU A 364 -6.24 26.81 21.10
C LEU A 364 -7.70 27.31 21.04
N ASP A 365 -7.92 28.62 21.10
CA ASP A 365 -9.26 29.21 21.03
C ASP A 365 -9.71 29.51 19.58
N ASP A 366 -8.79 29.71 18.64
CA ASP A 366 -9.12 30.01 17.23
C ASP A 366 -9.49 28.77 16.38
N ASN A 367 -9.15 27.56 16.82
CA ASN A 367 -9.49 26.31 16.10
C ASN A 367 -10.86 25.71 16.48
N LYS A 368 -11.65 26.41 17.31
CA LYS A 368 -12.97 25.94 17.77
C LYS A 368 -14.17 26.57 17.05
N LYS A 369 -13.95 27.39 16.00
CA LYS A 369 -15.02 28.18 15.36
C LYS A 369 -15.44 27.79 13.94
N TRP A 370 -14.95 26.68 13.37
CA TRP A 370 -15.32 26.27 12.00
C TRP A 370 -15.90 24.85 11.93
N GLY A 371 -17.04 24.65 12.57
CA GLY A 371 -17.77 23.39 12.47
C GLY A 371 -19.17 23.52 13.02
N ASP A 372 -19.98 24.39 12.40
CA ASP A 372 -21.45 24.29 12.35
C ASP A 372 -21.98 25.36 11.38
N GLY A 373 -22.34 24.96 10.16
CA GLY A 373 -23.07 25.84 9.23
C GLY A 373 -22.84 25.60 7.74
N VAL A 374 -23.84 24.97 7.12
CA VAL A 374 -24.28 25.09 5.71
C VAL A 374 -23.50 24.29 4.64
N GLY A 375 -24.23 23.40 3.95
CA GLY A 375 -23.83 22.72 2.72
C GLY A 375 -24.41 21.32 2.60
#